data_AF-A0A1K1PMS8-F1
#
_entry.id   AF-A0A1K1PMS8-F1
#
_cell.length_a   1.000
_cell.length_b   1.000
_cell.length_c   1.000
_cell.angle_alpha   90.00
_cell.angle_beta   90.00
_cell.angle_gamma   90.00
#
_symmetry.space_group_name_H-M   'P 1'
#
loop_
_entity.id
_entity.type
_entity.pdbx_description
1 polymer ?
#
loop_
_entity_poly.entity_id
_entity_poly.type
_entity_poly.pdbx_seq_one_letter_code
_entity_poly.pdbx_strand_id
1 'polypeptide(L)'
;MICHLACMQNACIFEADLNQTIAMNPEKLELLITRQMPFGKYKGRILADLPGQYLNWFAREGFPHGELGGLLALMQEIDHNGLSDLLDPLRAKHGKPKPRP
;
A
#
# COMPACT_ATOMS: atom_id res chain seq x y z
N MET A 1 35.33 -4.47 19.67
CA MET A 1 34.94 -5.90 19.62
C MET A 1 33.43 -5.94 19.41
N ILE A 2 32.91 -5.39 18.30
CA ILE A 2 32.77 -6.05 16.99
C ILE A 2 32.09 -7.42 17.13
N CYS A 3 30.81 -7.42 16.71
CA CYS A 3 30.12 -8.48 15.99
C CYS A 3 30.73 -9.88 16.05
N HIS A 4 30.07 -10.84 16.70
CA HIS A 4 30.18 -12.23 16.24
C HIS A 4 29.12 -13.27 16.62
N LEU A 5 28.03 -12.98 17.37
CA LEU A 5 27.24 -14.12 17.90
C LEU A 5 25.72 -13.97 17.94
N ALA A 6 25.12 -13.46 16.85
CA ALA A 6 23.70 -13.72 16.54
C ALA A 6 23.48 -14.05 15.04
N CYS A 7 24.52 -14.56 14.39
CA CYS A 7 24.38 -15.34 13.16
C CYS A 7 24.12 -16.78 13.62
N MET A 8 23.02 -17.41 13.18
CA MET A 8 22.71 -18.87 13.22
C MET A 8 21.29 -19.29 13.67
N GLN A 9 20.26 -18.43 13.53
CA GLN A 9 18.88 -18.92 13.35
C GLN A 9 18.23 -18.30 12.11
N ASN A 10 18.85 -18.52 10.96
CA ASN A 10 18.20 -18.28 9.67
C ASN A 10 18.66 -19.35 8.66
N ALA A 11 18.04 -20.52 8.74
CA ALA A 11 18.10 -21.49 7.64
C ALA A 11 16.80 -22.29 7.61
N CYS A 12 16.12 -22.22 6.47
CA CYS A 12 15.05 -23.10 5.99
C CYS A 12 13.62 -22.84 6.45
N ILE A 13 12.96 -21.77 5.95
CA ILE A 13 11.54 -21.78 5.53
C ILE A 13 11.35 -20.73 4.41
N PHE A 14 11.00 -21.22 3.20
CA PHE A 14 10.43 -20.56 2.02
C PHE A 14 11.31 -19.74 1.06
N GLU A 15 11.54 -20.34 -0.12
CA GLU A 15 11.78 -19.71 -1.42
C GLU A 15 10.59 -18.78 -1.77
N ALA A 16 10.80 -17.46 -1.69
CA ALA A 16 10.23 -16.42 -2.56
C ALA A 16 10.43 -15.03 -1.94
N ASP A 17 10.77 -14.08 -2.81
CA ASP A 17 10.66 -12.63 -2.63
C ASP A 17 11.85 -11.87 -2.01
N LEU A 18 12.96 -11.84 -2.76
CA LEU A 18 14.04 -10.86 -2.64
C LEU A 18 13.64 -9.42 -3.08
N ASN A 19 12.40 -8.97 -2.80
CA ASN A 19 12.03 -7.57 -3.06
C ASN A 19 11.07 -6.94 -2.03
N GLN A 20 10.82 -7.61 -0.90
CA GLN A 20 9.96 -7.09 0.18
C GLN A 20 10.73 -6.21 1.17
N THR A 21 11.52 -5.25 0.67
CA THR A 21 11.93 -4.08 1.47
C THR A 21 11.11 -2.90 0.99
N ILE A 22 10.83 -1.95 1.87
CA ILE A 22 10.09 -0.70 1.59
C ILE A 22 10.94 0.19 0.66
N ALA A 23 11.17 -0.26 -0.56
CA ALA A 23 11.65 0.53 -1.68
C ALA A 23 10.41 0.99 -2.44
N MET A 24 10.41 2.23 -2.87
CA MET A 24 9.31 2.79 -3.66
C MET A 24 9.24 2.13 -5.03
N ASN A 25 8.58 0.98 -5.09
CA ASN A 25 8.34 0.27 -6.34
C ASN A 25 7.18 0.97 -7.08
N PRO A 26 7.41 1.47 -8.31
CA PRO A 26 6.36 2.15 -9.07
C PRO A 26 5.16 1.24 -9.34
N GLU A 27 5.37 -0.07 -9.40
CA GLU A 27 4.32 -1.08 -9.57
C GLU A 27 3.28 -1.03 -8.44
N LYS A 28 3.69 -0.73 -7.20
CA LYS A 28 2.75 -0.63 -6.06
C LYS A 28 1.82 0.57 -6.23
N LEU A 29 2.28 1.67 -6.83
CA LEU A 29 1.43 2.83 -7.14
C LEU A 29 0.37 2.49 -8.18
N GLU A 30 0.72 1.68 -9.19
CA GLU A 30 -0.25 1.19 -10.17
C GLU A 30 -1.30 0.27 -9.53
N LEU A 31 -0.90 -0.54 -8.54
CA LEU A 31 -1.83 -1.38 -7.77
C LEU A 31 -2.85 -0.54 -6.97
N LEU A 32 -2.48 0.63 -6.44
CA LEU A 32 -3.42 1.52 -5.73
C LEU A 32 -4.58 1.99 -6.61
N ILE A 33 -4.35 2.19 -7.91
CA ILE A 33 -5.37 2.71 -8.85
C ILE A 33 -6.10 1.61 -9.64
N THR A 34 -5.56 0.39 -9.63
CA THR A 34 -6.15 -0.77 -10.32
C THR A 34 -6.95 -1.65 -9.38
N ARG A 35 -6.47 -1.86 -8.15
CA ARG A 35 -7.08 -2.73 -7.17
C ARG A 35 -8.32 -2.07 -6.56
N GLN A 36 -9.34 -2.89 -6.34
CA GLN A 36 -10.57 -2.50 -5.68
C GLN A 36 -10.64 -3.11 -4.29
N MET A 37 -11.31 -2.44 -3.36
CA MET A 37 -11.57 -2.97 -2.03
C MET A 37 -12.45 -4.23 -2.12
N PRO A 38 -12.00 -5.38 -1.57
CA PRO A 38 -12.77 -6.62 -1.62
C PRO A 38 -13.87 -6.69 -0.54
N PHE A 39 -13.79 -5.88 0.51
CA PHE A 39 -14.71 -5.89 1.65
C PHE A 39 -15.00 -4.47 2.18
N GLY A 40 -15.90 -4.40 3.16
CA GLY A 40 -16.25 -3.17 3.86
C GLY A 40 -17.26 -2.29 3.12
N LYS A 41 -17.46 -1.07 3.66
CA LYS A 41 -18.41 -0.07 3.12
C LYS A 41 -18.07 0.36 1.69
N TYR A 42 -16.79 0.37 1.34
CA TYR A 42 -16.28 0.82 0.05
C TYR A 42 -15.95 -0.35 -0.90
N LYS A 43 -16.59 -1.51 -0.73
CA LYS A 43 -16.39 -2.65 -1.62
C LYS A 43 -16.62 -2.26 -3.09
N GLY A 44 -15.70 -2.66 -3.97
CA GLY A 44 -15.73 -2.34 -5.39
C GLY A 44 -15.19 -0.95 -5.75
N ARG A 45 -14.78 -0.15 -4.76
CA ARG A 45 -14.08 1.14 -4.98
C ARG A 45 -12.58 0.92 -5.07
N ILE A 46 -11.90 1.73 -5.86
CA ILE A 46 -10.45 1.72 -6.00
C ILE A 46 -9.80 2.23 -4.72
N LEU A 47 -8.63 1.69 -4.36
CA LEU A 47 -7.91 2.09 -3.13
C LEU A 47 -7.56 3.58 -3.12
N ALA A 48 -7.11 4.12 -4.25
CA ALA A 48 -6.81 5.55 -4.42
C ALA A 48 -8.03 6.49 -4.26
N ASP A 49 -9.26 5.96 -4.35
CA ASP A 49 -10.48 6.76 -4.21
C ASP A 49 -11.12 6.62 -2.82
N LEU A 50 -10.45 5.93 -1.88
CA LEU A 50 -10.94 5.78 -0.52
C LEU A 50 -10.89 7.12 0.22
N PRO A 51 -11.92 7.47 1.01
CA PRO A 51 -11.89 8.69 1.79
C PRO A 51 -10.84 8.58 2.91
N GLY A 52 -10.06 9.65 3.13
CA GLY A 52 -9.01 9.67 4.14
C GLY A 52 -9.49 9.33 5.56
N GLN A 53 -10.73 9.68 5.92
CA GLN A 53 -11.33 9.28 7.21
C GLN A 53 -11.40 7.76 7.40
N TYR A 54 -11.60 7.02 6.30
CA TYR A 54 -11.65 5.55 6.32
C TYR A 54 -10.25 4.94 6.44
N LEU A 55 -9.25 5.52 5.77
CA LEU A 55 -7.86 5.12 5.93
C LEU A 55 -7.34 5.41 7.34
N ASN A 56 -7.70 6.57 7.91
CA ASN A 56 -7.31 6.95 9.26
C ASN A 56 -7.93 6.03 10.33
N TRP A 57 -9.15 5.53 10.07
CA TRP A 57 -9.72 4.48 10.91
C TRP A 57 -8.88 3.19 10.88
N PHE A 58 -8.43 2.75 9.70
CA PHE A 58 -7.50 1.62 9.60
C PHE A 58 -6.14 1.87 10.24
N ALA A 59 -5.62 3.11 10.18
CA ALA A 59 -4.38 3.45 10.87
C ALA A 59 -4.48 3.32 12.41
N ARG A 60 -5.70 3.41 12.96
CA ARG A 60 -5.99 3.25 14.39
C ARG A 60 -6.32 1.82 14.78
N GLU A 61 -7.11 1.12 13.96
CA GLU A 61 -7.54 -0.27 14.20
C GLU A 61 -6.44 -1.27 13.85
N GLY A 62 -5.67 -0.97 12.80
CA GLY A 62 -4.68 -1.85 12.19
C GLY A 62 -5.06 -2.24 10.76
N PHE A 63 -4.04 -2.41 9.91
CA PHE A 63 -4.22 -2.87 8.54
C PHE A 63 -4.29 -4.41 8.48
N PRO A 64 -5.12 -4.98 7.58
CA PRO A 64 -5.18 -6.43 7.39
C PRO A 64 -3.82 -6.98 6.92
N HIS A 65 -3.44 -8.18 7.34
CA HIS A 65 -2.19 -8.79 6.87
C HIS A 65 -2.22 -9.09 5.36
N GLY A 66 -1.04 -9.06 4.74
CA GLY A 66 -0.83 -9.35 3.33
C GLY A 66 -0.71 -8.10 2.45
N GLU A 67 -0.78 -8.31 1.14
CA GLU A 67 -0.55 -7.27 0.14
C GLU A 67 -1.51 -6.08 0.29
N LEU A 68 -2.79 -6.35 0.55
CA LEU A 68 -3.82 -5.32 0.69
C LEU A 68 -3.49 -4.36 1.85
N GLY A 69 -3.03 -4.87 2.98
CA GLY A 69 -2.64 -4.02 4.11
C GLY A 69 -1.45 -3.14 3.80
N GLY A 70 -0.45 -3.69 3.10
CA GLY A 70 0.69 -2.92 2.62
C GLY A 70 0.28 -1.80 1.66
N LEU A 71 -0.66 -2.08 0.75
CA LEU A 71 -1.22 -1.07 -0.16
C LEU A 71 -2.02 0.00 0.59
N LEU A 72 -2.83 -0.38 1.59
CA LEU A 72 -3.59 0.56 2.40
C LEU A 72 -2.69 1.45 3.27
N ALA A 73 -1.65 0.88 3.87
CA ALA A 73 -0.64 1.62 4.61
C ALA A 73 0.08 2.62 3.69
N LEU A 74 0.50 2.19 2.50
CA LEU A 74 1.10 3.07 1.51
C LEU A 74 0.15 4.20 1.09
N MET A 75 -1.12 3.89 0.86
CA MET A 75 -2.11 4.91 0.50
C MET A 75 -2.31 5.92 1.65
N GLN A 76 -2.32 5.45 2.90
CA GLN A 76 -2.40 6.33 4.06
C GLN A 76 -1.17 7.22 4.20
N GLU A 77 0.03 6.71 3.93
CA GLU A 77 1.26 7.51 3.93
C GLU A 77 1.20 8.59 2.85
N ILE A 78 0.78 8.25 1.63
CA ILE A 78 0.62 9.22 0.53
C ILE A 78 -0.39 10.31 0.91
N ASP A 79 -1.55 9.93 1.45
CA ASP A 79 -2.61 10.87 1.86
C ASP A 79 -2.15 11.77 3.02
N HIS A 80 -1.49 11.20 4.03
CA HIS A 80 -0.97 11.93 5.18
C HIS A 80 0.08 12.98 4.79
N ASN A 81 0.89 12.66 3.76
CA ASN A 81 1.87 13.58 3.20
C ASN A 81 1.30 14.55 2.14
N GLY A 82 0.01 14.43 1.78
CA GLY A 82 -0.61 15.26 0.73
C GLY A 82 -0.09 14.97 -0.67
N LEU A 83 0.44 13.78 -0.93
CA LEU A 83 1.06 13.38 -2.20
C LEU A 83 0.07 12.68 -3.16
N SER A 84 -1.22 12.69 -2.87
CA SER A 84 -2.25 12.00 -3.65
C SER A 84 -2.30 12.45 -5.12
N ASP A 85 -1.96 13.71 -5.40
CA ASP A 85 -1.93 14.24 -6.76
C ASP A 85 -0.79 13.65 -7.62
N LEU A 86 0.22 12.99 -7.00
CA LEU A 86 1.23 12.20 -7.72
C LEU A 86 0.59 11.03 -8.50
N LEU A 87 -0.56 10.56 -8.05
CA LEU A 87 -1.30 9.48 -8.71
C LEU A 87 -2.10 9.97 -9.91
N ASP A 88 -2.33 11.28 -10.09
CA ASP A 88 -3.12 11.83 -11.18
C ASP A 88 -2.59 11.51 -12.58
N PRO A 89 -1.29 11.64 -12.91
CA PRO A 89 -0.78 11.22 -14.21
C PRO A 89 -0.96 9.71 -14.46
N LEU A 90 -0.84 8.88 -13.42
CA LEU A 90 -1.11 7.44 -13.52
C LEU A 90 -2.60 7.19 -13.76
N ARG A 91 -3.48 7.92 -13.08
CA ARG A 91 -4.92 7.84 -13.24
C ARG A 91 -5.37 8.28 -14.63
N ALA A 92 -4.74 9.30 -15.21
CA ALA A 92 -4.93 9.70 -16.60
C ALA A 92 -4.52 8.58 -17.58
N LYS A 93 -3.36 7.94 -17.37
CA LYS A 93 -2.90 6.79 -18.18
C LYS A 93 -3.88 5.62 -18.16
N HIS A 94 -4.53 5.37 -17.02
CA HIS A 94 -5.50 4.29 -16.85
C HIS A 94 -6.96 4.70 -17.14
N GLY A 95 -7.22 5.95 -17.54
CA GLY A 95 -8.57 6.45 -17.84
C GLY A 95 -9.50 6.54 -16.62
N LYS A 96 -8.94 6.71 -15.42
CA LYS A 96 -9.68 6.75 -14.13
C LYS A 96 -9.48 8.07 -13.40
N PRO A 97 -10.03 9.20 -13.90
CA PRO A 97 -9.80 10.52 -13.32
C PRO A 97 -10.37 10.67 -11.91
N LYS A 98 -9.93 11.70 -11.17
CA LYS A 98 -10.26 11.86 -9.73
C LYS A 98 -11.73 12.20 -9.63
N PRO A 99 -12.52 11.49 -8.80
CA PRO A 99 -13.88 11.92 -8.56
C PRO A 99 -13.81 13.34 -7.99
N ARG A 100 -14.46 14.28 -8.66
CA ARG A 100 -14.53 15.67 -8.18
C ARG A 100 -15.34 15.68 -6.88
N PRO A 101 -14.85 16.34 -5.82
CA PRO A 101 -15.59 16.48 -4.56
C PRO A 101 -16.89 17.26 -4.76
#